data_AF-A0A316D2V1-F1
#
_entry.id   AF-A0A316D2V1-F1
#
_cell.length_a   1.000
_cell.length_b   1.000
_cell.length_c   1.000
_cell.angle_alpha   90.00
_cell.angle_beta   90.00
_cell.angle_gamma   90.00
#
_symmetry.space_group_name_H-M   'P 1'
#
loop_
_entity.id
_entity.type
_entity.pdbx_description
1 polymer ?
#
loop_
_entity_poly.entity_id
_entity_poly.type
_entity_poly.pdbx_seq_one_letter_code
_entity_poly.pdbx_strand_id
1 'polypeptide(L)'
;MGALTVSPRVVCYVNTCTHFVAGNLCGARNIDIMHENETQMSQMVDQTMCKSFHESNGVTSYLGSMDNTNWVGSALEMTLPGHHLDPSVSCTVASCNYWREGRVCVANAIEVTGVQANECQDTNCKTFEPRKEA
;
A
#
# COMPACT_ATOMS: atom_id res chain seq x y z
N MET A 1 25.67 -15.42 2.57
CA MET A 1 24.89 -14.97 3.74
C MET A 1 23.74 -14.14 3.20
N GLY A 2 22.60 -14.78 2.92
CA GLY A 2 21.44 -14.09 2.35
C GLY A 2 20.73 -13.33 3.45
N ALA A 3 20.61 -12.01 3.32
CA ALA A 3 19.73 -11.25 4.18
C ALA A 3 18.31 -11.76 3.96
N LEU A 4 17.68 -12.36 4.99
CA LEU A 4 16.24 -12.53 5.00
C LEU A 4 15.64 -11.12 4.96
N THR A 5 15.17 -10.71 3.79
CA THR A 5 14.34 -9.52 3.66
C THR A 5 13.01 -9.83 4.31
N VAL A 6 12.84 -9.39 5.55
CA VAL A 6 11.55 -9.48 6.25
C VAL A 6 10.57 -8.58 5.49
N SER A 7 9.60 -9.17 4.82
CA SER A 7 8.50 -8.41 4.22
C SER A 7 7.64 -7.81 5.34
N PRO A 8 7.29 -6.53 5.27
CA PRO A 8 6.44 -5.91 6.29
C PRO A 8 5.03 -6.49 6.25
N ARG A 9 4.43 -6.63 7.43
CA ARG A 9 2.99 -6.88 7.51
C ARG A 9 2.24 -5.61 7.14
N VAL A 10 1.41 -5.65 6.09
CA VAL A 10 0.60 -4.49 5.69
C VAL A 10 -0.86 -4.68 6.12
N VAL A 11 -1.33 -3.73 6.94
CA VAL A 11 -2.72 -3.60 7.37
C VAL A 11 -3.38 -2.50 6.55
N CYS A 12 -4.55 -2.79 6.01
CA CYS A 12 -5.31 -1.87 5.16
C CYS A 12 -6.71 -1.64 5.73
N TYR A 13 -6.98 -0.41 6.14
CA TYR A 13 -8.30 0.08 6.56
C TYR A 13 -8.95 0.92 5.46
N VAL A 14 -8.84 0.45 4.21
CA VAL A 14 -9.40 1.11 3.02
C VAL A 14 -10.30 0.10 2.32
N ASN A 15 -11.55 -0.01 2.78
CA ASN A 15 -12.53 -0.98 2.30
C ASN A 15 -13.02 -0.73 0.86
N THR A 16 -12.71 0.45 0.31
CA THR A 16 -12.96 0.83 -1.09
C THR A 16 -11.78 0.54 -2.00
N CYS A 17 -10.71 -0.10 -1.51
CA CYS A 17 -9.54 -0.46 -2.34
C CYS A 17 -9.73 -1.84 -2.98
N THR A 18 -9.40 -1.99 -4.26
CA THR A 18 -9.41 -3.30 -4.95
C THR A 18 -8.42 -4.30 -4.35
N HIS A 19 -7.40 -3.82 -3.63
CA HIS A 19 -6.42 -4.66 -2.93
C HIS A 19 -6.83 -5.04 -1.50
N PHE A 20 -7.98 -4.57 -1.01
CA PHE A 20 -8.47 -4.93 0.31
C PHE A 20 -8.84 -6.42 0.38
N VAL A 21 -8.30 -7.11 1.37
CA VAL A 21 -8.62 -8.50 1.69
C VAL A 21 -9.23 -8.56 3.08
N ALA A 22 -10.19 -9.49 3.26
CA ALA A 22 -10.85 -9.72 4.54
C ALA A 22 -9.84 -9.86 5.69
N GLY A 23 -10.13 -9.25 6.84
CA GLY A 23 -9.20 -9.18 7.97
C GLY A 23 -8.26 -7.97 7.94
N ASN A 24 -8.58 -6.93 7.16
CA ASN A 24 -7.79 -5.70 7.01
C ASN A 24 -6.38 -5.97 6.46
N LEU A 25 -6.26 -6.93 5.54
CA LEU A 25 -5.01 -7.23 4.87
C LEU A 25 -4.96 -6.53 3.51
N CYS A 26 -3.75 -6.24 3.03
CA CYS A 26 -3.55 -5.75 1.67
C CYS A 26 -2.98 -6.87 0.79
N GLY A 27 -3.68 -7.17 -0.32
CA GLY A 27 -3.27 -8.19 -1.30
C GLY A 27 -2.37 -7.66 -2.43
N ALA A 28 -1.96 -6.39 -2.40
CA ALA A 28 -1.07 -5.85 -3.41
C ALA A 28 0.34 -6.46 -3.33
N ARG A 29 1.03 -6.61 -4.47
CA ARG A 29 2.42 -7.11 -4.49
C ARG A 29 3.44 -6.06 -4.04
N ASN A 30 3.14 -4.79 -4.29
CA ASN A 30 3.94 -3.64 -3.88
C ASN A 30 3.01 -2.53 -3.39
N ILE A 31 3.39 -1.88 -2.30
CA ILE A 31 2.72 -0.69 -1.75
C ILE A 31 3.66 0.49 -1.95
N ASP A 32 3.17 1.57 -2.55
CA ASP A 32 3.92 2.81 -2.75
C ASP A 32 3.35 3.91 -1.85
N ILE A 33 4.17 4.36 -0.89
CA ILE A 33 3.86 5.43 0.06
C ILE A 33 4.61 6.70 -0.33
N MET A 34 3.87 7.79 -0.53
CA MET A 34 4.45 9.09 -0.91
C MET A 34 3.71 10.25 -0.26
N HIS A 35 4.15 11.48 -0.54
CA HIS A 35 3.40 12.67 -0.16
C HIS A 35 2.19 12.86 -1.10
N GLU A 36 1.08 13.40 -0.62
CA GLU A 36 -0.13 13.69 -1.42
C GLU A 36 0.12 14.59 -2.64
N ASN A 37 1.10 15.49 -2.52
CA ASN A 37 1.72 16.26 -3.59
C ASN A 37 3.12 15.72 -3.91
N GLU A 38 3.32 15.19 -5.11
CA GLU A 38 4.54 14.48 -5.54
C GLU A 38 5.84 15.31 -5.44
N THR A 39 5.75 16.64 -5.32
CA THR A 39 6.90 17.55 -5.22
C THR A 39 7.31 17.87 -3.78
N GLN A 40 6.58 17.37 -2.79
CA GLN A 40 6.73 17.74 -1.38
C GLN A 40 7.08 16.53 -0.50
N MET A 41 7.46 16.81 0.74
CA MET A 41 7.79 15.81 1.75
C MET A 41 6.86 15.95 2.94
N SER A 42 6.37 14.82 3.44
CA SER A 42 5.38 14.79 4.51
C SER A 42 6.00 15.16 5.85
N GLN A 43 5.32 16.01 6.59
CA GLN A 43 5.64 16.40 7.96
C GLN A 43 4.68 15.76 8.97
N MET A 44 3.51 15.33 8.50
CA MET A 44 2.47 14.67 9.28
C MET A 44 1.80 13.56 8.48
N VAL A 45 1.07 12.69 9.18
CA VAL A 45 0.37 11.52 8.61
C VAL A 45 -0.58 11.95 7.48
N ASP A 46 -1.35 13.01 7.67
CA ASP A 46 -2.38 13.48 6.73
C ASP A 46 -1.82 13.95 5.37
N GLN A 47 -0.50 14.16 5.29
CA GLN A 47 0.20 14.55 4.06
C GLN A 47 0.79 13.34 3.32
N THR A 48 0.57 12.13 3.83
CA THR A 48 1.03 10.90 3.19
C THR A 48 -0.12 10.28 2.42
N MET A 49 0.19 9.55 1.35
CA MET A 49 -0.78 8.77 0.60
C MET A 49 -0.24 7.41 0.18
N CYS A 50 -1.13 6.46 -0.01
CA CYS A 50 -0.88 5.19 -0.67
C CYS A 50 -1.18 5.32 -2.16
N LYS A 51 -0.14 5.53 -2.99
CA LYS A 51 -0.30 5.65 -4.45
C LYS A 51 -0.80 4.36 -5.10
N SER A 52 -0.56 3.22 -4.45
CA SER A 52 -1.08 1.91 -4.88
C SER A 52 -2.58 1.74 -4.65
N PHE A 53 -3.27 2.72 -4.05
CA PHE A 53 -4.73 2.68 -3.94
C PHE A 53 -5.38 2.67 -5.32
N HIS A 54 -6.38 1.80 -5.47
CA HIS A 54 -7.29 1.82 -6.61
C HIS A 54 -8.72 1.60 -6.11
N GLU A 55 -9.62 2.51 -6.47
CA GLU A 55 -11.00 2.49 -6.02
C GLU A 55 -11.78 1.29 -6.58
N SER A 56 -12.62 0.68 -5.75
CA SER A 56 -13.44 -0.50 -6.04
C SER A 56 -14.85 -0.15 -6.55
N ASN A 57 -15.04 1.02 -7.17
CA ASN A 57 -16.36 1.45 -7.64
C ASN A 57 -16.88 0.57 -8.81
N GLY A 58 -17.81 -0.32 -8.46
CA GLY A 58 -18.90 -0.84 -9.28
C GLY A 58 -18.61 -1.14 -10.76
N VAL A 59 -18.34 -2.41 -11.05
CA VAL A 59 -18.39 -3.11 -12.36
C VAL A 59 -17.41 -2.59 -13.45
N THR A 60 -16.88 -1.36 -13.36
CA THR A 60 -15.95 -0.79 -14.36
C THR A 60 -14.48 -0.96 -13.97
N SER A 61 -14.15 -1.05 -12.67
CA SER A 61 -12.78 -1.30 -12.18
C SER A 61 -12.21 -2.66 -12.62
N TYR A 62 -13.04 -3.57 -13.14
CA TYR A 62 -12.60 -4.83 -13.75
C TYR A 62 -12.31 -4.74 -15.25
N LEU A 63 -12.77 -3.68 -15.92
CA LEU A 63 -12.59 -3.52 -17.38
C LEU A 63 -11.31 -2.76 -17.73
N GLY A 64 -10.66 -2.09 -16.77
CA GLY A 64 -9.41 -1.35 -16.96
C GLY A 64 -8.13 -2.17 -16.85
N SER A 65 -8.19 -3.40 -16.31
CA SER A 65 -7.02 -4.30 -16.18
C SER A 65 -6.91 -5.30 -17.32
N MET A 66 -7.24 -4.89 -18.54
CA MET A 66 -6.98 -5.65 -19.75
C MET A 66 -5.52 -5.52 -20.19
N ASP A 67 -4.60 -5.97 -19.33
CA ASP A 67 -3.30 -6.48 -19.76
C ASP A 67 -3.17 -7.93 -19.27
N ASN A 68 -3.60 -8.84 -20.16
CA ASN A 68 -3.28 -10.27 -20.25
C ASN A 68 -3.03 -11.00 -18.91
N THR A 69 -4.09 -11.44 -18.22
CA THR A 69 -4.17 -12.78 -17.59
C THR A 69 -5.58 -13.10 -17.09
N ASN A 70 -5.84 -14.40 -16.99
CA ASN A 70 -7.13 -15.07 -16.81
C ASN A 70 -7.92 -14.65 -15.54
N TRP A 71 -8.98 -13.86 -15.72
CA TRP A 71 -9.85 -13.25 -14.69
C TRP A 71 -10.87 -14.23 -14.04
N VAL A 72 -10.45 -15.47 -13.72
CA VAL A 72 -11.34 -16.41 -13.00
C VAL A 72 -11.32 -16.11 -11.50
N GLY A 73 -12.32 -15.34 -11.06
CA GLY A 73 -12.96 -15.55 -9.76
C GLY A 73 -12.39 -14.76 -8.58
N SER A 74 -13.06 -13.65 -8.26
CA SER A 74 -12.91 -12.81 -7.05
C SER A 74 -13.27 -13.51 -5.72
N ALA A 75 -13.28 -14.85 -5.69
CA ALA A 75 -13.35 -15.67 -4.49
C ALA A 75 -12.51 -16.98 -4.61
N LEU A 76 -12.11 -17.38 -5.82
CA LEU A 76 -11.32 -18.60 -6.04
C LEU A 76 -9.82 -18.33 -5.84
N GLU A 77 -9.36 -17.11 -6.14
CA GLU A 77 -7.98 -16.66 -5.96
C GLU A 77 -7.49 -16.72 -4.50
N MET A 78 -8.42 -16.61 -3.54
CA MET A 78 -8.14 -16.73 -2.09
C MET A 78 -7.71 -18.15 -1.66
N THR A 79 -7.88 -19.15 -2.54
CA THR A 79 -7.53 -20.56 -2.26
C THR A 79 -6.41 -21.08 -3.15
N LEU A 80 -5.90 -20.25 -4.07
CA LEU A 80 -4.82 -20.65 -4.98
C LEU A 80 -3.45 -20.51 -4.29
N PRO A 81 -2.57 -21.52 -4.39
CA PRO A 81 -1.19 -21.39 -3.95
C PRO A 81 -0.46 -20.34 -4.80
N GLY A 82 -0.05 -19.22 -4.18
CA GLY A 82 0.68 -18.14 -4.86
C GLY A 82 0.23 -16.70 -4.55
N HIS A 83 -0.79 -16.50 -3.71
CA HIS A 83 -1.12 -15.17 -3.19
C HIS A 83 -0.15 -14.76 -2.08
N HIS A 84 0.77 -13.85 -2.41
CA HIS A 84 1.75 -13.31 -1.48
C HIS A 84 1.08 -12.27 -0.57
N LEU A 85 0.82 -12.64 0.69
CA LEU A 85 0.48 -11.70 1.77
C LEU A 85 1.72 -10.95 2.32
N ASP A 86 2.77 -10.91 1.52
CA ASP A 86 4.09 -10.37 1.84
C ASP A 86 4.45 -9.23 0.86
N PRO A 87 3.69 -8.12 0.86
CA PRO A 87 3.98 -6.99 -0.01
C PRO A 87 5.36 -6.42 0.25
N SER A 88 6.02 -6.02 -0.83
CA SER A 88 7.14 -5.08 -0.73
C SER A 88 6.61 -3.65 -0.55
N VAL A 89 7.37 -2.76 0.09
CA VAL A 89 6.94 -1.37 0.30
C VAL A 89 8.00 -0.40 -0.20
N SER A 90 7.60 0.35 -1.21
CA SER A 90 8.31 1.53 -1.70
C SER A 90 7.85 2.76 -0.91
N CYS A 91 8.77 3.62 -0.51
CA CYS A 91 8.45 4.86 0.19
C CYS A 91 9.32 6.01 -0.34
N THR A 92 8.72 7.06 -0.87
CA THR A 92 9.44 8.27 -1.31
C THR A 92 9.52 9.34 -0.23
N VAL A 93 8.78 9.18 0.87
CA VAL A 93 8.73 10.12 2.00
C VAL A 93 10.04 10.05 2.79
N ALA A 94 11.07 10.74 2.31
CA ALA A 94 12.41 10.71 2.89
C ALA A 94 12.46 11.29 4.32
N SER A 95 11.49 12.12 4.69
CA SER A 95 11.26 12.61 6.06
C SER A 95 10.77 11.54 7.03
N CYS A 96 10.40 10.34 6.58
CA CYS A 96 9.95 9.24 7.43
C CYS A 96 11.12 8.51 8.10
N ASN A 97 10.99 8.19 9.38
CA ASN A 97 11.96 7.47 10.20
C ASN A 97 12.28 6.06 9.65
N TYR A 98 11.29 5.44 8.99
CA TYR A 98 11.40 4.11 8.39
C TYR A 98 11.97 4.12 6.96
N TRP A 99 12.20 5.29 6.37
CA TRP A 99 12.75 5.39 5.03
C TRP A 99 14.23 4.97 4.99
N ARG A 100 14.68 4.31 3.93
CA ARG A 100 16.09 4.03 3.65
C ARG A 100 16.39 4.33 2.18
N GLU A 101 17.68 4.45 1.89
CA GLU A 101 18.18 4.69 0.53
C GLU A 101 17.56 3.71 -0.47
N GLY A 102 17.28 4.20 -1.68
CA GLY A 102 16.59 3.42 -2.71
C GLY A 102 15.06 3.40 -2.56
N ARG A 103 14.48 4.30 -1.75
CA ARG A 103 13.02 4.40 -1.50
C ARG A 103 12.46 3.16 -0.81
N VAL A 104 13.24 2.55 0.08
CA VAL A 104 12.83 1.34 0.80
C VAL A 104 12.22 1.72 2.14
N CYS A 105 11.05 1.17 2.47
CA CYS A 105 10.51 1.25 3.82
C CYS A 105 10.97 0.04 4.64
N VAL A 106 11.56 0.26 5.81
CA VAL A 106 12.02 -0.81 6.73
C VAL A 106 11.16 -0.96 7.98
N ALA A 107 9.94 -0.41 7.98
CA ALA A 107 8.99 -0.64 9.05
C ALA A 107 8.62 -2.14 9.10
N ASN A 108 8.48 -2.73 10.28
CA ASN A 108 8.05 -4.14 10.41
C ASN A 108 6.58 -4.34 10.06
N ALA A 109 5.78 -3.28 10.19
CA ALA A 109 4.37 -3.26 9.83
C ALA A 109 4.01 -1.90 9.26
N ILE A 110 3.09 -1.88 8.29
CA ILE A 110 2.55 -0.65 7.70
C ILE A 110 1.03 -0.65 7.84
N GLU A 111 0.47 0.46 8.27
CA GLU A 111 -0.95 0.70 8.39
C GLU A 111 -1.37 1.79 7.42
N VAL A 112 -2.17 1.40 6.42
CA VAL A 112 -2.82 2.33 5.48
C VAL A 112 -4.26 2.55 5.93
N THR A 113 -4.66 3.81 6.08
CA THR A 113 -6.01 4.23 6.45
C THR A 113 -6.64 5.07 5.34
N GLY A 114 -7.96 5.23 5.36
CA GLY A 114 -8.71 5.95 4.31
C GLY A 114 -10.07 5.30 4.13
N VAL A 115 -10.83 5.18 5.23
CA VAL A 115 -12.15 4.53 5.19
C VAL A 115 -13.01 5.32 4.21
N GLN A 116 -13.56 4.65 3.19
CA GLN A 116 -14.31 5.29 2.09
C GLN A 116 -13.49 6.25 1.20
N ALA A 117 -12.18 6.02 1.07
CA ALA A 117 -11.36 6.72 0.09
C ALA A 117 -11.91 6.53 -1.33
N ASN A 118 -11.91 7.60 -2.12
CA ASN A 118 -12.31 7.60 -3.53
C ASN A 118 -11.10 7.88 -4.44
N GLU A 119 -10.06 8.55 -3.91
CA GLU A 119 -8.76 8.72 -4.57
C GLU A 119 -7.59 8.40 -3.62
N CYS A 120 -6.37 8.30 -4.16
CA CYS A 120 -5.22 7.91 -3.33
C CYS A 120 -4.91 8.95 -2.24
N GLN A 121 -5.21 10.23 -2.47
CA GLN A 121 -5.03 11.32 -1.51
C GLN A 121 -5.95 11.22 -0.29
N ASP A 122 -7.06 10.48 -0.41
CA ASP A 122 -7.93 10.16 0.74
C ASP A 122 -7.33 9.08 1.66
N THR A 123 -6.21 8.47 1.24
CA THR A 123 -5.51 7.45 2.02
C THR A 123 -4.32 8.06 2.75
N ASN A 124 -3.94 7.45 3.87
CA ASN A 124 -2.84 7.91 4.70
C ASN A 124 -2.01 6.72 5.21
N CYS A 125 -0.70 6.91 5.34
CA CYS A 125 0.21 5.98 5.99
C CYS A 125 0.29 6.31 7.49
N LYS A 126 -0.54 5.67 8.30
CA LYS A 126 -0.59 5.88 9.76
C LYS A 126 0.69 5.45 10.47
N THR A 127 1.51 4.61 9.83
CA THR A 127 2.85 4.23 10.28
C THR A 127 3.88 5.34 10.13
N PHE A 128 3.58 6.40 9.37
CA PHE A 128 4.49 7.52 9.21
C PHE A 128 4.91 8.09 10.57
N GLU A 129 6.22 8.16 10.77
CA GLU A 129 6.84 8.81 11.91
C GLU A 129 7.89 9.78 11.35
N PRO A 130 7.78 11.08 11.62
CA PRO A 130 8.79 12.03 11.13
C PRO A 130 10.14 11.70 11.75
N ARG A 131 11.21 11.81 10.96
CA ARG A 131 12.58 11.75 11.47
C ARG A 131 12.76 12.85 12.50
N LYS A 132 13.31 12.48 13.65
CA LYS A 132 13.83 13.48 14.57
C LYS A 132 15.01 14.14 13.88
N GLU A 133 14.91 15.43 13.61
CA GLU A 133 16.06 16.24 13.24
C GLU A 133 17.11 16.08 14.36
N ALA A 134 18.34 15.73 13.98
CA ALA A 134 19.47 15.59 14.89
C ALA A 134 20.16 16.94 15.08
#